data_AF-A0A8J5SF11-F1
#
_entry.id   AF-A0A8J5SF11-F1
#
_cell.length_a   1.000
_cell.length_b   1.000
_cell.length_c   1.000
_cell.angle_alpha   90.00
_cell.angle_beta   90.00
_cell.angle_gamma   90.00
#
_symmetry.space_group_name_H-M   'P 1'
#
loop_
_entity.id
_entity.type
_entity.pdbx_description
1 polymer ?
#
loop_
_entity_poly.entity_id
_entity_poly.type
_entity_poly.pdbx_seq_one_letter_code
_entity_poly.pdbx_strand_id
1 'polypeptide(L)'
;MRPEWGTTRSGREGEMAATTTVEDLPGDVLACALRRLDGPSLAAASCATGGLRALAADPETWRALCLSRWPSLAAARQRRCILSAGAVSPRRLFADAFPFPCPDAATPLDGDERRLPGELVSAVDVYYRGAAVVSRVVETSTSSSWFLASPFVVDAVECKDPVPAPSVSPAELELSWIVVDPASGRAVNVSSRQAVAVDRHWYTGDTLVRYAVVLGGCKFEATVSCSQETGQLTEVSLAVEDADGAAVSGEGCLRLLTAAMAGPRKGGEDQEEEAKRRYDDFVRRKRGRKESKARKEVLVDLCCSAVSAVAVISFLAAVVLR
;
A
#
# COMPACT_ATOMS: atom_id res chain seq x y z
N MET A 1 -76.94 -32.64 40.64
CA MET A 1 -76.93 -32.23 39.22
C MET A 1 -76.03 -31.00 39.08
N ARG A 2 -74.99 -31.09 38.24
CA ARG A 2 -74.07 -30.03 37.73
C ARG A 2 -74.85 -28.93 36.96
N PRO A 3 -74.26 -27.79 36.50
CA PRO A 3 -72.82 -27.46 36.28
C PRO A 3 -72.34 -26.12 36.90
N GLU A 4 -71.08 -25.93 37.30
CA GLU A 4 -69.85 -25.70 36.49
C GLU A 4 -69.88 -24.50 35.53
N TRP A 5 -69.29 -23.39 35.98
CA TRP A 5 -68.42 -22.47 35.21
C TRP A 5 -67.37 -21.99 36.24
N GLY A 6 -66.07 -22.26 36.16
CA GLY A 6 -65.23 -22.41 34.98
C GLY A 6 -64.40 -21.14 34.74
N THR A 7 -63.76 -20.56 35.77
CA THR A 7 -62.76 -19.50 35.57
C THR A 7 -61.37 -20.08 35.84
N THR A 8 -60.90 -20.88 34.90
CA THR A 8 -59.47 -21.18 34.77
C THR A 8 -58.74 -19.89 34.42
N ARG A 9 -58.15 -19.24 35.42
CA ARG A 9 -57.05 -18.30 35.20
C ARG A 9 -55.85 -19.17 34.80
N SER A 10 -55.78 -19.50 33.52
CA SER A 10 -54.58 -20.05 32.89
C SER A 10 -53.48 -19.01 33.10
N GLY A 11 -52.64 -19.25 34.10
CA GLY A 11 -51.29 -18.74 34.10
C GLY A 11 -50.61 -19.32 32.87
N ARG A 12 -50.69 -18.59 31.76
CA ARG A 12 -49.58 -18.58 30.81
C ARG A 12 -48.45 -17.88 31.56
N GLU A 13 -47.75 -18.64 32.40
CA GLU A 13 -46.32 -18.46 32.53
C GLU A 13 -45.81 -18.66 31.10
N GLY A 14 -45.72 -17.54 30.38
CA GLY A 14 -44.85 -17.50 29.22
C GLY A 14 -43.48 -17.84 29.79
N GLU A 15 -43.04 -19.06 29.52
CA GLU A 15 -41.65 -19.43 29.54
C GLU A 15 -40.97 -18.39 28.65
N MET A 16 -40.50 -17.31 29.28
CA MET A 16 -39.59 -16.36 28.66
C MET A 16 -38.37 -17.21 28.37
N ALA A 17 -38.31 -17.75 27.16
CA ALA A 17 -37.10 -18.34 26.62
C ALA A 17 -36.01 -17.31 26.88
N ALA A 18 -35.16 -17.60 27.86
CA ALA A 18 -34.09 -16.71 28.24
C ALA A 18 -33.26 -16.50 26.99
N THR A 19 -33.35 -15.30 26.42
CA THR A 19 -32.58 -14.94 25.23
C THR A 19 -31.12 -14.93 25.65
N THR A 20 -30.42 -16.02 25.37
CA THR A 20 -28.98 -16.10 25.59
C THR A 20 -28.30 -15.19 24.59
N THR A 21 -27.53 -14.26 25.12
CA THR A 21 -26.72 -13.33 24.37
C THR A 21 -25.31 -13.90 24.22
N VAL A 22 -24.56 -13.41 23.22
CA VAL A 22 -23.16 -13.80 23.04
C VAL A 22 -22.32 -13.50 24.28
N GLU A 23 -22.66 -12.47 25.07
CA GLU A 23 -21.92 -12.11 26.28
C GLU A 23 -22.15 -13.07 27.47
N ASP A 24 -23.13 -13.98 27.37
CA ASP A 24 -23.36 -15.02 28.38
C ASP A 24 -22.32 -16.15 28.29
N LEU A 25 -21.50 -16.17 27.25
CA LEU A 25 -20.37 -17.08 27.11
C LEU A 25 -19.22 -16.69 28.06
N PRO A 26 -18.47 -17.67 28.60
CA PRO A 26 -17.23 -17.41 29.32
C PRO A 26 -16.26 -16.54 28.51
N GLY A 27 -15.60 -15.58 29.19
CA GLY A 27 -14.74 -14.59 28.52
C GLY A 27 -13.55 -15.19 27.77
N ASP A 28 -13.05 -16.35 28.20
CA ASP A 28 -12.00 -17.12 27.51
C ASP A 28 -12.49 -17.73 26.20
N VAL A 29 -13.73 -18.23 26.15
CA VAL A 29 -14.37 -18.73 24.92
C VAL A 29 -14.57 -17.58 23.93
N LEU A 30 -15.06 -16.43 24.41
CA LEU A 30 -15.20 -15.22 23.59
C LEU A 30 -13.85 -14.71 23.07
N ALA A 31 -12.82 -14.69 23.92
CA ALA A 31 -11.47 -14.31 23.51
C ALA A 31 -10.92 -15.26 22.43
N CYS A 32 -11.12 -16.57 22.57
CA CYS A 32 -10.76 -17.56 21.56
C CYS A 32 -11.50 -17.34 20.23
N ALA A 33 -12.79 -17.00 20.27
CA ALA A 33 -13.56 -16.69 19.06
C ALA A 33 -13.05 -15.39 18.40
N LEU A 34 -12.82 -14.33 19.18
CA LEU A 34 -12.33 -13.04 18.66
C LEU A 34 -10.95 -13.14 18.02
N ARG A 35 -10.05 -13.98 18.56
CA ARG A 35 -8.71 -14.23 17.98
C ARG A 35 -8.73 -14.88 16.59
N ARG A 36 -9.88 -15.41 16.15
CA ARG A 36 -10.06 -16.01 14.83
C ARG A 36 -10.66 -15.06 13.81
N LEU A 37 -11.12 -13.89 14.24
CA LEU A 37 -11.64 -12.85 13.34
C LEU A 37 -10.49 -12.16 12.62
N ASP A 38 -10.71 -11.73 11.38
CA ASP A 38 -9.82 -10.81 10.71
C ASP A 38 -9.88 -9.42 11.37
N GLY A 39 -8.86 -8.58 11.12
CA GLY A 39 -8.75 -7.28 11.78
C GLY A 39 -9.98 -6.37 11.62
N PRO A 40 -10.57 -6.24 10.41
CA PRO A 40 -11.83 -5.52 10.23
C PRO A 40 -13.00 -6.07 11.06
N SER A 41 -13.23 -7.39 11.06
CA SER A 41 -14.30 -7.98 11.86
C SER A 41 -14.05 -7.85 13.36
N LEU A 42 -12.80 -7.95 13.81
CA LEU A 42 -12.42 -7.71 15.20
C LEU A 42 -12.69 -6.25 15.62
N ALA A 43 -12.36 -5.29 14.74
CA ALA A 43 -12.68 -3.88 14.96
C ALA A 43 -14.20 -3.65 15.03
N ALA A 44 -14.97 -4.25 14.13
CA ALA A 44 -16.43 -4.18 14.14
C ALA A 44 -17.04 -4.79 15.41
N ALA A 45 -16.57 -5.97 15.84
CA ALA A 45 -16.99 -6.63 17.08
C ALA A 45 -16.71 -5.75 18.31
N SER A 46 -15.58 -5.03 18.34
CA SER A 46 -15.22 -4.11 19.43
C SER A 46 -16.18 -2.91 19.59
N CYS A 47 -16.98 -2.62 18.56
CA CYS A 47 -17.98 -1.56 18.59
C CYS A 47 -19.34 -2.03 19.14
N ALA A 48 -19.61 -3.33 19.17
CA ALA A 48 -20.91 -3.88 19.53
C ALA A 48 -21.22 -3.72 21.03
N THR A 49 -20.25 -4.04 21.91
CA THR A 49 -20.46 -4.01 23.38
C THR A 49 -19.18 -3.63 24.14
N GLY A 50 -19.31 -3.32 25.44
CA GLY A 50 -18.17 -3.05 26.31
C GLY A 50 -17.29 -4.28 26.57
N GLY A 51 -17.88 -5.48 26.70
CA GLY A 51 -17.17 -6.73 26.91
C GLY A 51 -16.31 -7.11 25.70
N LEU A 52 -16.91 -7.09 24.49
CA LEU A 52 -16.18 -7.35 23.24
C LEU A 52 -15.11 -6.31 22.99
N ARG A 53 -15.34 -5.04 23.35
CA ARG A 53 -14.32 -3.99 23.27
C ARG A 53 -13.11 -4.27 24.17
N ALA A 54 -13.35 -4.70 25.40
CA ALA A 54 -12.29 -5.03 26.35
C ALA A 54 -11.45 -6.22 25.86
N LEU A 55 -12.11 -7.28 25.36
CA LEU A 55 -11.42 -8.45 24.80
C LEU A 55 -10.67 -8.12 23.50
N ALA A 56 -11.27 -7.34 22.60
CA ALA A 56 -10.64 -6.88 21.37
C ALA A 56 -9.53 -5.84 21.61
N ALA A 57 -9.34 -5.33 22.84
CA ALA A 57 -8.22 -4.46 23.18
C ALA A 57 -6.92 -5.23 23.47
N ASP A 58 -6.97 -6.57 23.52
CA ASP A 58 -5.81 -7.45 23.77
C ASP A 58 -4.67 -7.20 22.73
N PRO A 59 -3.51 -6.66 23.14
CA PRO A 59 -2.40 -6.38 22.24
C PRO A 59 -1.87 -7.62 21.52
N GLU A 60 -1.92 -8.79 22.16
CA GLU A 60 -1.40 -10.04 21.58
C GLU A 60 -2.31 -10.57 20.47
N THR A 61 -3.61 -10.30 20.55
CA THR A 61 -4.55 -10.60 19.46
C THR A 61 -4.20 -9.78 18.21
N TRP A 62 -3.97 -8.48 18.34
CA TRP A 62 -3.53 -7.64 17.22
C TRP A 62 -2.14 -7.99 16.73
N ARG A 63 -1.22 -8.39 17.62
CA ARG A 63 0.10 -8.88 17.25
C ARG A 63 0.01 -10.13 16.39
N ALA A 64 -0.79 -11.11 16.80
CA ALA A 64 -1.02 -12.33 16.04
C ALA A 64 -1.61 -12.02 14.66
N LEU A 65 -2.56 -11.08 14.57
CA LEU A 65 -3.12 -10.62 13.29
C LEU A 65 -2.06 -9.97 12.39
N CYS A 66 -1.22 -9.08 12.93
CA CYS A 66 -0.13 -8.48 12.18
C CYS A 66 0.86 -9.51 11.66
N LEU A 67 1.27 -10.49 12.49
CA LEU A 67 2.23 -11.52 12.10
C LEU A 67 1.63 -12.54 11.11
N SER A 68 0.35 -12.85 11.25
CA SER A 68 -0.38 -13.69 10.30
C SER A 68 -0.54 -12.98 8.96
N ARG A 69 -0.79 -11.66 8.97
CA ARG A 69 -0.98 -10.89 7.75
C ARG A 69 0.34 -10.56 7.08
N TRP A 70 1.38 -10.22 7.84
CA TRP A 70 2.68 -9.75 7.35
C TRP A 70 3.82 -10.51 8.05
N PRO A 71 4.20 -11.69 7.54
CA PRO A 71 5.23 -12.53 8.14
C PRO A 71 6.60 -11.85 8.23
N SER A 72 6.92 -10.91 7.34
CA SER A 72 8.12 -10.08 7.40
C SER A 72 8.30 -9.38 8.75
N LEU A 73 7.21 -9.01 9.43
CA LEU A 73 7.25 -8.39 10.76
C LEU A 73 7.79 -9.35 11.85
N ALA A 74 7.75 -10.67 11.62
CA ALA A 74 8.36 -11.66 12.51
C ALA A 74 9.89 -11.66 12.43
N ALA A 75 10.45 -11.48 11.22
CA ALA A 75 11.89 -11.47 10.98
C ALA A 75 12.60 -10.24 11.60
N ALA A 76 11.86 -9.15 11.82
CA ALA A 76 12.35 -7.97 12.55
C ALA A 76 12.78 -8.27 14.00
N ARG A 77 12.49 -9.47 14.53
CA ARG A 77 12.84 -9.91 15.90
C ARG A 77 14.34 -9.90 16.20
N GLN A 78 15.21 -9.97 15.19
CA GLN A 78 16.66 -10.11 15.40
C GLN A 78 17.43 -8.77 15.47
N ARG A 79 16.86 -7.64 15.00
CA ARG A 79 17.63 -6.39 14.86
C ARG A 79 16.98 -5.13 15.44
N ARG A 80 15.65 -4.95 15.36
CA ARG A 80 14.87 -3.84 15.96
C ARG A 80 13.39 -4.14 15.73
N CYS A 81 12.80 -5.00 16.57
CA CYS A 81 11.47 -5.51 16.27
C CYS A 81 10.42 -4.39 16.32
N ILE A 82 9.83 -4.07 15.16
CA ILE A 82 8.71 -3.12 14.98
C ILE A 82 7.64 -3.36 16.06
N LEU A 83 7.39 -4.63 16.39
CA LEU A 83 6.37 -5.05 17.35
C LEU A 83 6.90 -5.35 18.77
N SER A 84 8.19 -5.65 18.98
CA SER A 84 8.71 -6.14 20.29
C SER A 84 9.42 -5.10 21.16
N ALA A 85 9.58 -3.86 20.69
CA ALA A 85 10.26 -2.81 21.43
C ALA A 85 9.35 -1.64 21.87
N GLY A 86 8.01 -1.81 21.88
CA GLY A 86 7.08 -0.74 22.24
C GLY A 86 7.06 0.46 21.27
N ALA A 87 7.85 0.42 20.20
CA ALA A 87 7.93 1.47 19.18
C ALA A 87 6.61 1.64 18.41
N VAL A 88 5.91 0.53 18.12
CA VAL A 88 4.63 0.55 17.42
C VAL A 88 3.61 -0.36 18.11
N SER A 89 2.44 0.19 18.42
CA SER A 89 1.29 -0.61 18.86
C SER A 89 0.83 -1.53 17.73
N PRO A 90 0.68 -2.86 17.94
CA PRO A 90 0.21 -3.78 16.89
C PRO A 90 -1.13 -3.36 16.30
N ARG A 91 -2.06 -2.89 17.14
CA ARG A 91 -3.36 -2.37 16.71
C ARG A 91 -3.22 -1.13 15.82
N ARG A 92 -2.29 -0.23 16.17
CA ARG A 92 -2.01 0.96 15.36
C ARG A 92 -1.37 0.59 14.04
N LEU A 93 -0.39 -0.32 14.04
CA LEU A 93 0.25 -0.81 12.82
C LEU A 93 -0.79 -1.39 11.87
N PHE A 94 -1.69 -2.25 12.38
CA PHE A 94 -2.76 -2.81 11.58
C PHE A 94 -3.68 -1.73 11.01
N ALA A 95 -4.10 -0.77 11.84
CA ALA A 95 -4.97 0.32 11.40
C ALA A 95 -4.30 1.26 10.36
N ASP A 96 -2.97 1.44 10.46
CA ASP A 96 -2.19 2.29 9.57
C ASP A 96 -1.85 1.60 8.24
N ALA A 97 -1.59 0.28 8.26
CA ALA A 97 -1.07 -0.48 7.12
C ALA A 97 -2.08 -1.40 6.43
N PHE A 98 -3.19 -1.76 7.09
CA PHE A 98 -4.24 -2.53 6.44
C PHE A 98 -4.98 -1.68 5.41
N PRO A 99 -5.66 -0.57 5.76
CA PRO A 99 -6.38 0.20 4.76
C PRO A 99 -5.41 0.98 3.86
N PHE A 100 -5.81 1.25 2.62
CA PHE A 100 -5.00 2.06 1.73
C PHE A 100 -4.96 3.53 2.15
N PRO A 101 -3.81 4.20 1.96
CA PRO A 101 -3.69 5.64 2.17
C PRO A 101 -4.67 6.43 1.29
N CYS A 102 -5.23 7.50 1.84
CA CYS A 102 -6.01 8.44 1.06
C CYS A 102 -5.09 9.23 0.12
N PRO A 103 -5.37 9.30 -1.19
CA PRO A 103 -4.48 9.92 -2.18
C PRO A 103 -4.32 11.43 -1.97
N ASP A 104 -5.39 12.10 -1.52
CA ASP A 104 -5.43 13.55 -1.27
C ASP A 104 -4.72 13.94 0.03
N ALA A 105 -4.39 12.97 0.88
CA ALA A 105 -3.73 13.26 2.15
C ALA A 105 -2.22 13.53 2.01
N ALA A 106 -1.64 13.23 0.85
CA ALA A 106 -0.21 13.34 0.59
C ALA A 106 0.19 14.58 -0.23
N THR A 107 -0.66 15.62 -0.30
CA THR A 107 -0.21 16.95 -0.73
C THR A 107 0.57 17.59 0.43
N PRO A 108 1.89 17.83 0.28
CA PRO A 108 2.63 18.61 1.28
C PRO A 108 1.99 19.99 1.33
N LEU A 109 1.50 20.41 2.49
CA LEU A 109 1.12 21.80 2.69
C LEU A 109 2.41 22.62 2.68
N ASP A 110 2.42 23.74 1.95
CA ASP A 110 3.55 24.68 1.99
C ASP A 110 3.83 25.06 3.45
N GLY A 111 5.08 24.83 3.90
CA GLY A 111 5.51 25.12 5.26
C GLY A 111 5.35 23.99 6.29
N ASP A 112 5.03 22.76 5.90
CA ASP A 112 5.04 21.62 6.84
C ASP A 112 6.49 21.26 7.22
N GLU A 113 7.02 21.89 8.28
CA GLU A 113 8.32 21.60 8.90
C GLU A 113 8.31 20.29 9.70
N ARG A 114 7.69 19.25 9.14
CA ARG A 114 7.76 17.92 9.72
C ARG A 114 9.17 17.38 9.53
N ARG A 115 9.79 17.00 10.66
CA ARG A 115 11.07 16.30 10.64
C ARG A 115 10.93 15.06 9.76
N LEU A 116 11.79 15.00 8.74
CA LEU A 116 11.86 13.84 7.88
C LEU A 116 12.36 12.64 8.72
N PRO A 117 11.84 11.43 8.48
CA PRO A 117 12.35 10.22 9.10
C PRO A 117 13.85 10.10 8.85
N GLY A 118 14.62 9.76 9.89
CA GLY A 118 16.06 9.48 9.78
C GLY A 118 16.37 8.03 9.39
N GLU A 119 15.39 7.15 9.56
CA GLU A 119 15.40 5.74 9.18
C GLU A 119 13.98 5.33 8.73
N LEU A 120 13.90 4.39 7.79
CA LEU A 120 12.68 3.72 7.39
C LEU A 120 12.86 2.20 7.48
N VAL A 121 11.78 1.48 7.78
CA VAL A 121 11.76 0.02 7.72
C VAL A 121 10.69 -0.41 6.72
N SER A 122 11.10 -1.10 5.66
CA SER A 122 10.22 -1.72 4.67
C SER A 122 9.99 -3.19 5.01
N ALA A 123 8.75 -3.54 5.34
CA ALA A 123 8.30 -4.91 5.54
C ALA A 123 7.62 -5.37 4.24
N VAL A 124 8.23 -6.36 3.57
CA VAL A 124 7.87 -6.78 2.21
C VAL A 124 7.48 -8.24 2.23
N ASP A 125 6.25 -8.51 1.82
CA ASP A 125 5.71 -9.86 1.73
C ASP A 125 5.06 -10.09 0.35
N VAL A 126 5.51 -11.11 -0.36
CA VAL A 126 4.94 -11.58 -1.62
C VAL A 126 4.19 -12.88 -1.35
N TYR A 127 2.95 -12.97 -1.82
CA TYR A 127 2.08 -14.12 -1.61
C TYR A 127 1.70 -14.77 -2.93
N TYR A 128 1.52 -16.08 -2.88
CA TYR A 128 0.88 -16.87 -3.92
C TYR A 128 -0.20 -17.73 -3.28
N ARG A 129 -1.46 -17.55 -3.70
CA ARG A 129 -2.63 -18.29 -3.16
C ARG A 129 -2.72 -18.26 -1.63
N GLY A 130 -2.44 -17.09 -1.05
CA GLY A 130 -2.48 -16.86 0.40
C GLY A 130 -1.26 -17.34 1.19
N ALA A 131 -0.31 -18.03 0.57
CA ALA A 131 0.95 -18.43 1.20
C ALA A 131 2.06 -17.43 0.86
N ALA A 132 2.80 -16.96 1.87
CA ALA A 132 3.96 -16.08 1.64
C ALA A 132 5.10 -16.85 0.99
N VAL A 133 5.52 -16.43 -0.22
CA VAL A 133 6.66 -16.98 -0.95
C VAL A 133 7.95 -16.19 -0.71
N VAL A 134 7.83 -14.90 -0.40
CA VAL A 134 8.94 -14.04 0.01
C VAL A 134 8.49 -13.21 1.20
N SER A 135 9.31 -13.16 2.24
CA SER A 135 9.13 -12.28 3.41
C SER A 135 10.48 -11.68 3.78
N ARG A 136 10.61 -10.36 3.64
CA ARG A 136 11.85 -9.60 3.83
C ARG A 136 11.62 -8.32 4.60
N VAL A 137 12.66 -7.90 5.31
CA VAL A 137 12.70 -6.60 6.00
C VAL A 137 13.92 -5.86 5.50
N VAL A 138 13.72 -4.62 5.03
CA VAL A 138 14.79 -3.74 4.58
C VAL A 138 14.83 -2.52 5.49
N GLU A 139 15.97 -2.25 6.09
CA GLU A 139 16.21 -1.05 6.88
C GLU A 139 16.94 -0.02 6.00
N THR A 140 16.38 1.17 5.86
CA THR A 140 16.92 2.23 4.99
C THR A 140 17.30 3.43 5.86
N SER A 141 18.58 3.78 5.87
CA SER A 141 19.03 5.05 6.49
C SER A 141 18.78 6.20 5.53
N THR A 142 18.05 7.21 5.98
CA THR A 142 17.52 8.29 5.13
C THR A 142 18.16 9.65 5.45
N SER A 143 19.06 9.67 6.44
CA SER A 143 19.71 10.89 6.95
C SER A 143 20.85 11.41 6.07
N SER A 144 21.35 10.61 5.12
CA SER A 144 22.48 11.03 4.28
C SER A 144 22.04 12.03 3.20
N SER A 145 22.87 13.04 2.93
CA SER A 145 22.62 13.99 1.83
C SER A 145 22.55 13.30 0.46
N TRP A 146 23.31 12.23 0.27
CA TRP A 146 23.26 11.40 -0.92
C TRP A 146 21.88 10.76 -1.11
N PHE A 147 21.30 10.18 -0.06
CA PHE A 147 19.95 9.62 -0.12
C PHE A 147 18.92 10.69 -0.47
N LEU A 148 18.99 11.85 0.18
CA LEU A 148 18.03 12.94 -0.02
C LEU A 148 18.03 13.48 -1.46
N ALA A 149 19.20 13.53 -2.09
CA ALA A 149 19.38 14.01 -3.46
C ALA A 149 19.18 12.93 -4.54
N SER A 150 19.34 11.65 -4.20
CA SER A 150 19.27 10.52 -5.15
C SER A 150 17.82 10.07 -5.38
N PRO A 151 17.52 9.44 -6.54
CA PRO A 151 16.26 8.73 -6.75
C PRO A 151 15.93 7.77 -5.62
N PHE A 152 14.71 7.80 -5.11
CA PHE A 152 14.26 6.84 -4.12
C PHE A 152 14.04 5.47 -4.75
N VAL A 153 14.84 4.50 -4.33
CA VAL A 153 14.72 3.09 -4.70
C VAL A 153 15.02 2.23 -3.47
N VAL A 154 14.23 1.17 -3.26
CA VAL A 154 14.46 0.18 -2.20
C VAL A 154 14.36 -1.22 -2.81
N ASP A 155 15.43 -2.00 -2.69
CA ASP A 155 15.49 -3.38 -3.16
C ASP A 155 15.35 -4.34 -1.97
N ALA A 156 14.33 -5.21 -2.02
CA ALA A 156 14.06 -6.23 -1.01
C ALA A 156 14.59 -7.61 -1.37
N VAL A 157 14.73 -7.89 -2.67
CA VAL A 157 15.41 -9.05 -3.23
C VAL A 157 16.25 -8.55 -4.40
N GLU A 158 17.56 -8.79 -4.36
CA GLU A 158 18.47 -8.47 -5.44
C GLU A 158 18.62 -9.66 -6.40
N CYS A 159 18.82 -9.38 -7.69
CA CYS A 159 19.03 -10.39 -8.74
C CYS A 159 20.12 -11.44 -8.44
N LYS A 160 21.06 -11.13 -7.54
CA LYS A 160 22.16 -12.03 -7.18
C LYS A 160 21.75 -13.15 -6.20
N ASP A 161 20.64 -12.97 -5.49
CA ASP A 161 20.13 -13.91 -4.49
C ASP A 161 18.69 -14.35 -4.82
N PRO A 162 18.47 -15.06 -5.95
CA PRO A 162 17.13 -15.44 -6.39
C PRO A 162 16.48 -16.39 -5.39
N VAL A 163 15.18 -16.19 -5.15
CA VAL A 163 14.40 -17.05 -4.26
C VAL A 163 13.71 -18.13 -5.08
N PRO A 164 13.95 -19.43 -4.79
CA PRO A 164 13.20 -20.51 -5.43
C PRO A 164 11.71 -20.34 -5.15
N ALA A 165 10.96 -19.96 -6.17
CA ALA A 165 9.51 -20.01 -6.12
C ALA A 165 9.05 -21.33 -6.75
N PRO A 166 7.97 -21.97 -6.24
CA PRO A 166 7.29 -23.04 -6.97
C PRO A 166 6.78 -22.50 -8.32
N SER A 167 6.21 -23.34 -9.19
CA SER A 167 5.59 -22.91 -10.45
C SER A 167 4.42 -21.94 -10.20
N VAL A 168 4.76 -20.67 -9.96
CA VAL A 168 3.86 -19.58 -9.63
C VAL A 168 3.33 -18.99 -10.93
N SER A 169 2.03 -18.78 -11.01
CA SER A 169 1.44 -17.91 -12.02
C SER A 169 1.70 -16.46 -11.60
N PRO A 170 2.55 -15.67 -12.30
CA PRO A 170 2.93 -14.34 -11.84
C PRO A 170 1.74 -13.38 -11.69
N ALA A 171 0.67 -13.59 -12.46
CA ALA A 171 -0.56 -12.80 -12.38
C ALA A 171 -1.41 -13.09 -11.13
N GLU A 172 -1.19 -14.23 -10.46
CA GLU A 172 -1.85 -14.60 -9.20
C GLU A 172 -1.03 -14.18 -7.96
N LEU A 173 0.07 -13.46 -8.17
CA LEU A 173 0.85 -12.91 -7.07
C LEU A 173 0.11 -11.76 -6.40
N GLU A 174 0.28 -11.68 -5.08
CA GLU A 174 -0.11 -10.53 -4.28
C GLU A 174 1.13 -9.97 -3.56
N LEU A 175 1.14 -8.67 -3.29
CA LEU A 175 2.25 -7.99 -2.63
C LEU A 175 1.74 -7.10 -1.51
N SER A 176 2.36 -7.19 -0.34
CA SER A 176 2.24 -6.17 0.70
C SER A 176 3.60 -5.52 0.94
N TRP A 177 3.68 -4.22 0.65
CA TRP A 177 4.84 -3.39 0.97
C TRP A 177 4.45 -2.35 2.02
N ILE A 178 4.88 -2.56 3.26
CA ILE A 178 4.61 -1.64 4.38
C ILE A 178 5.88 -0.87 4.68
N VAL A 179 5.78 0.45 4.62
CA VAL A 179 6.83 1.33 5.11
C VAL A 179 6.46 1.80 6.52
N VAL A 180 7.38 1.62 7.45
CA VAL A 180 7.25 2.04 8.85
C VAL A 180 8.29 3.10 9.14
N ASP A 181 7.87 4.19 9.79
CA ASP A 181 8.77 5.13 10.46
C ASP A 181 8.88 4.72 11.94
N PRO A 182 10.03 4.16 12.38
CA PRO A 182 10.21 3.73 13.75
C PRO A 182 10.12 4.86 14.78
N ALA A 183 10.44 6.10 14.38
CA ALA A 183 10.47 7.24 15.30
C ALA A 183 9.06 7.75 15.63
N SER A 184 8.18 7.87 14.63
CA SER A 184 6.79 8.26 14.85
C SER A 184 5.87 7.08 15.19
N GLY A 185 6.34 5.86 14.96
CA GLY A 185 5.58 4.63 15.10
C GLY A 185 4.39 4.54 14.13
N ARG A 186 4.49 5.23 12.99
CA ARG A 186 3.49 5.25 11.92
C ARG A 186 3.87 4.31 10.80
N ALA A 187 2.87 3.83 10.08
CA ALA A 187 3.07 3.02 8.90
C ALA A 187 2.16 3.42 7.73
N VAL A 188 2.53 3.00 6.54
CA VAL A 188 1.72 3.12 5.34
C VAL A 188 2.01 1.95 4.41
N ASN A 189 0.95 1.40 3.80
CA ASN A 189 1.10 0.43 2.72
C ASN A 189 1.21 1.17 1.39
N VAL A 190 2.30 0.92 0.67
CA VAL A 190 2.62 1.56 -0.63
C VAL A 190 2.46 0.61 -1.81
N SER A 191 1.67 -0.45 -1.63
CA SER A 191 1.35 -1.44 -2.66
C SER A 191 -0.17 -1.61 -2.80
N SER A 192 -0.63 -1.92 -4.01
CA SER A 192 -2.05 -2.15 -4.33
C SER A 192 -2.58 -3.52 -3.90
N ARG A 193 -1.76 -4.36 -3.26
CA ARG A 193 -2.01 -5.79 -2.98
C ARG A 193 -2.13 -6.68 -4.20
N GLN A 194 -2.97 -6.31 -5.16
CA GLN A 194 -3.13 -6.97 -6.44
C GLN A 194 -2.33 -6.27 -7.54
N ALA A 195 -1.95 -7.04 -8.55
CA ALA A 195 -1.23 -6.51 -9.69
C ALA A 195 -2.07 -5.46 -10.45
N VAL A 196 -1.48 -4.29 -10.70
CA VAL A 196 -2.08 -3.26 -11.55
C VAL A 196 -1.70 -3.47 -13.02
N ALA A 197 -0.55 -4.08 -13.28
CA ALA A 197 -0.08 -4.41 -14.62
C ALA A 197 0.87 -5.63 -14.57
N VAL A 198 0.89 -6.38 -15.66
CA VAL A 198 1.82 -7.49 -15.89
C VAL A 198 2.43 -7.30 -17.27
N ASP A 199 3.73 -7.05 -17.30
CA ASP A 199 4.50 -6.78 -18.51
C ASP A 199 5.58 -7.86 -18.71
N ARG A 200 6.24 -7.82 -19.86
CA ARG A 200 7.49 -8.55 -20.08
C ARG A 200 8.66 -7.58 -20.19
N HIS A 201 9.75 -7.91 -19.51
CA HIS A 201 10.99 -7.19 -19.67
C HIS A 201 11.50 -7.39 -21.11
N TRP A 202 11.76 -6.28 -21.81
CA TRP A 202 11.96 -6.29 -23.26
C TRP A 202 13.19 -7.08 -23.74
N TYR A 203 14.23 -7.19 -22.91
CA TYR A 203 15.48 -7.89 -23.23
C TYR A 203 15.54 -9.31 -22.64
N THR A 204 15.32 -9.46 -21.34
CA THR A 204 15.41 -10.75 -20.64
C THR A 204 14.20 -11.66 -20.86
N GLY A 205 13.05 -11.10 -21.25
CA GLY A 205 11.79 -11.86 -21.36
C GLY A 205 11.11 -12.13 -20.01
N ASP A 206 11.72 -11.73 -18.90
CA ASP A 206 11.18 -11.92 -17.55
C ASP A 206 9.81 -11.27 -17.39
N THR A 207 8.96 -11.90 -16.59
CA THR A 207 7.64 -11.34 -16.31
C THR A 207 7.77 -10.30 -15.20
N LEU A 208 7.31 -9.08 -15.46
CA LEU A 208 7.31 -7.97 -14.51
C LEU A 208 5.89 -7.77 -13.99
N VAL A 209 5.68 -8.03 -12.72
CA VAL A 209 4.40 -7.80 -12.04
C VAL A 209 4.49 -6.51 -11.26
N ARG A 210 3.62 -5.55 -11.58
CA ARG A 210 3.61 -4.21 -10.99
C ARG A 210 2.48 -4.06 -9.99
N TYR A 211 2.79 -3.47 -8.85
CA TYR A 211 1.85 -3.09 -7.81
C TYR A 211 2.05 -1.60 -7.54
N ALA A 212 0.99 -0.81 -7.51
CA ALA A 212 1.18 0.63 -7.40
C ALA A 212 0.06 1.34 -6.63
N VAL A 213 0.46 2.37 -5.90
CA VAL A 213 -0.45 3.37 -5.32
C VAL A 213 -0.04 4.76 -5.77
N VAL A 214 -1.01 5.67 -5.86
CA VAL A 214 -0.76 7.06 -6.23
C VAL A 214 -0.96 7.94 -5.00
N LEU A 215 0.09 8.63 -4.57
CA LEU A 215 0.13 9.48 -3.38
C LEU A 215 0.69 10.85 -3.76
N GLY A 216 -0.05 11.92 -3.45
CA GLY A 216 0.44 13.29 -3.71
C GLY A 216 0.78 13.54 -5.18
N GLY A 217 0.06 12.88 -6.10
CA GLY A 217 0.33 12.96 -7.54
C GLY A 217 1.57 12.18 -8.01
N CYS A 218 2.21 11.40 -7.15
CA CYS A 218 3.35 10.53 -7.48
C CYS A 218 2.93 9.05 -7.42
N LYS A 219 3.51 8.24 -8.29
CA LYS A 219 3.29 6.79 -8.37
C LYS A 219 4.37 6.07 -7.56
N PHE A 220 3.96 5.43 -6.47
CA PHE A 220 4.77 4.41 -5.79
C PHE A 220 4.54 3.10 -6.52
N GLU A 221 5.61 2.51 -7.07
CA GLU A 221 5.52 1.29 -7.86
C GLU A 221 6.49 0.26 -7.31
N ALA A 222 5.94 -0.84 -6.82
CA ALA A 222 6.69 -2.03 -6.50
C ALA A 222 6.66 -2.99 -7.70
N THR A 223 7.82 -3.49 -8.08
CA THR A 223 7.99 -4.41 -9.19
C THR A 223 8.52 -5.74 -8.68
N VAL A 224 7.85 -6.82 -9.06
CA VAL A 224 8.31 -8.19 -8.84
C VAL A 224 8.72 -8.76 -10.19
N SER A 225 9.98 -9.16 -10.31
CA SER A 225 10.51 -9.83 -11.51
C SER A 225 10.51 -11.34 -11.33
N CYS A 226 9.94 -12.05 -12.29
CA CYS A 226 9.93 -13.51 -12.34
C CYS A 226 10.69 -13.99 -13.58
N SER A 227 11.73 -14.78 -13.35
CA SER A 227 12.55 -15.36 -14.41
C SER A 227 11.75 -16.31 -15.28
N GLN A 228 11.80 -16.11 -16.60
CA GLN A 228 11.13 -17.01 -17.53
C GLN A 228 11.79 -18.41 -17.56
N GLU A 229 13.11 -18.46 -17.41
CA GLU A 229 13.90 -19.69 -17.53
C GLU A 229 13.76 -20.59 -16.30
N THR A 230 13.77 -20.00 -15.11
CA THR A 230 13.79 -20.76 -13.84
C THR A 230 12.45 -20.77 -13.12
N GLY A 231 11.51 -19.89 -13.51
CA GLY A 231 10.26 -19.65 -12.78
C GLY A 231 10.46 -19.01 -11.40
N GLN A 232 11.69 -18.57 -11.09
CA GLN A 232 12.04 -18.01 -9.78
C GLN A 232 11.79 -16.52 -9.72
N LEU A 233 11.59 -16.03 -8.50
CA LEU A 233 11.50 -14.61 -8.22
C LEU A 233 12.92 -14.05 -8.09
N THR A 234 13.30 -13.14 -8.98
CA THR A 234 14.67 -12.63 -9.09
C THR A 234 14.84 -11.26 -8.45
N GLU A 235 13.82 -10.41 -8.50
CA GLU A 235 13.91 -9.05 -7.97
C GLU A 235 12.58 -8.61 -7.35
N VAL A 236 12.66 -7.90 -6.23
CA VAL A 236 11.53 -7.18 -5.64
C VAL A 236 12.03 -5.79 -5.25
N SER A 237 11.59 -4.77 -5.99
CA SER A 237 12.05 -3.40 -5.82
C SER A 237 10.89 -2.41 -5.75
N LEU A 238 11.08 -1.29 -5.05
CA LEU A 238 10.13 -0.18 -4.93
C LEU A 238 10.80 1.09 -5.44
N ALA A 239 10.14 1.79 -6.37
CA ALA A 239 10.56 3.07 -6.88
C ALA A 239 9.39 4.07 -6.86
N VAL A 240 9.72 5.37 -6.92
CA VAL A 240 8.72 6.44 -6.95
C VAL A 240 8.95 7.33 -8.16
N GLU A 241 7.89 7.53 -8.94
CA GLU A 241 7.88 8.42 -10.10
C GLU A 241 6.90 9.57 -9.90
N ASP A 242 7.25 10.75 -10.37
CA ASP A 242 6.33 11.88 -10.43
C ASP A 242 5.36 11.78 -11.63
N ALA A 243 4.51 12.80 -11.72
CA ALA A 243 3.51 12.98 -12.77
C ALA A 243 4.10 13.02 -14.21
N ASP A 244 5.36 13.41 -14.37
CA ASP A 244 6.06 13.48 -15.66
C ASP A 244 6.86 12.19 -15.95
N GLY A 245 7.01 11.33 -14.95
CA GLY A 245 7.76 10.08 -15.01
C GLY A 245 9.23 10.23 -14.64
N ALA A 246 9.62 11.35 -14.03
CA ALA A 246 10.94 11.47 -13.43
C ALA A 246 10.95 10.75 -12.08
N ALA A 247 12.11 10.20 -11.71
CA ALA A 247 12.26 9.59 -10.41
C ALA A 247 12.23 10.65 -9.30
N VAL A 248 11.48 10.38 -8.23
CA VAL A 248 11.39 11.28 -7.08
C VAL A 248 12.62 11.10 -6.21
N SER A 249 13.21 12.19 -5.73
CA SER A 249 14.36 12.13 -4.83
C SER A 249 13.99 11.52 -3.48
N GLY A 250 14.99 11.06 -2.72
CA GLY A 250 14.79 10.56 -1.35
C GLY A 250 14.07 11.58 -0.48
N GLU A 251 14.44 12.86 -0.54
CA GLU A 251 13.76 13.92 0.21
C GLU A 251 12.28 14.06 -0.19
N GLY A 252 11.99 14.10 -1.50
CA GLY A 252 10.63 14.18 -2.00
C GLY A 252 9.78 12.99 -1.57
N CYS A 253 10.35 11.78 -1.64
CA CYS A 253 9.69 10.55 -1.19
C CYS A 253 9.40 10.57 0.32
N LEU A 254 10.35 11.01 1.15
CA LEU A 254 10.13 11.13 2.60
C LEU A 254 8.98 12.08 2.93
N ARG A 255 8.87 13.22 2.22
CA ARG A 255 7.75 14.15 2.41
C ARG A 255 6.41 13.50 2.07
N LEU A 256 6.33 12.78 0.95
CA LEU A 256 5.13 12.04 0.53
C LEU A 256 4.76 10.95 1.55
N LEU A 257 5.73 10.17 2.02
CA LEU A 257 5.54 9.12 3.01
C LEU A 257 5.06 9.70 4.35
N THR A 258 5.68 10.77 4.84
CA THR A 258 5.27 11.43 6.09
C THR A 258 3.85 11.97 5.99
N ALA A 259 3.50 12.62 4.88
CA ALA A 259 2.14 13.11 4.65
C ALA A 259 1.13 11.96 4.56
N ALA A 260 1.45 10.89 3.81
CA ALA A 260 0.62 9.71 3.72
C ALA A 260 0.45 9.01 5.09
N MET A 261 1.53 8.88 5.87
CA MET A 261 1.49 8.36 7.24
C MET A 261 0.56 9.21 8.11
N ALA A 262 0.65 10.53 8.04
CA ALA A 262 -0.21 11.46 8.79
C ALA A 262 -1.68 11.46 8.35
N GLY A 263 -1.94 11.16 7.08
CA GLY A 263 -3.24 11.26 6.45
C GLY A 263 -4.32 10.33 7.01
N PRO A 264 -5.60 10.59 6.73
CA PRO A 264 -6.66 9.63 6.96
C PRO A 264 -6.46 8.35 6.14
N ARG A 265 -7.09 7.27 6.61
CA ARG A 265 -7.16 5.97 5.94
C ARG A 265 -8.60 5.72 5.50
N LYS A 266 -8.79 5.13 4.32
CA LYS A 266 -10.12 4.73 3.84
C LYS A 266 -10.16 3.21 3.72
N GLY A 267 -10.90 2.58 4.63
CA GLY A 267 -11.24 1.17 4.50
C GLY A 267 -12.46 0.98 3.58
N GLY A 268 -12.55 -0.17 2.93
CA GLY A 268 -13.63 -0.56 2.03
C GLY A 268 -13.33 -1.88 1.32
N GLU A 269 -14.37 -2.56 0.83
CA GLU A 269 -14.23 -3.81 0.07
C GLU A 269 -13.63 -3.57 -1.32
N ASP A 270 -13.88 -2.39 -1.91
CA ASP A 270 -13.41 -2.03 -3.26
C ASP A 270 -12.03 -1.34 -3.28
N GLN A 271 -11.24 -1.49 -2.21
CA GLN A 271 -9.96 -0.79 -2.07
C GLN A 271 -8.97 -1.13 -3.19
N GLU A 272 -8.84 -2.42 -3.52
CA GLU A 272 -7.96 -2.92 -4.59
C GLU A 272 -8.40 -2.38 -5.96
N GLU A 273 -9.71 -2.36 -6.22
CA GLU A 273 -10.26 -1.78 -7.45
C GLU A 273 -10.07 -0.26 -7.52
N GLU A 274 -10.27 0.46 -6.41
CA GLU A 274 -10.01 1.89 -6.32
C GLU A 274 -8.53 2.19 -6.60
N ALA A 275 -7.60 1.40 -6.06
CA ALA A 275 -6.16 1.53 -6.29
C ALA A 275 -5.82 1.34 -7.77
N LYS A 276 -6.36 0.30 -8.42
CA LYS A 276 -6.19 0.04 -9.84
C LYS A 276 -6.76 1.17 -10.71
N ARG A 277 -7.98 1.64 -10.41
CA ARG A 277 -8.60 2.77 -11.12
C ARG A 277 -7.73 4.02 -11.04
N ARG A 278 -7.16 4.33 -9.87
CA ARG A 278 -6.27 5.49 -9.68
C ARG A 278 -4.97 5.35 -10.48
N TYR A 279 -4.40 4.14 -10.52
CA TYR A 279 -3.24 3.85 -11.34
C TYR A 279 -3.55 4.07 -12.84
N ASP A 280 -4.64 3.50 -13.35
CA ASP A 280 -5.06 3.65 -14.75
C ASP A 280 -5.28 5.12 -15.13
N ASP A 281 -5.92 5.86 -14.23
CA ASP A 281 -6.11 7.31 -14.35
C ASP A 281 -4.78 8.07 -14.40
N PHE A 282 -3.83 7.71 -13.54
CA PHE A 282 -2.50 8.31 -13.52
C PHE A 282 -1.75 8.02 -14.83
N VAL A 283 -1.74 6.77 -15.31
CA VAL A 283 -1.12 6.37 -16.57
C VAL A 283 -1.75 7.10 -17.75
N ARG A 284 -3.08 7.20 -17.79
CA ARG A 284 -3.82 7.94 -18.82
C ARG A 284 -3.45 9.42 -18.82
N ARG A 285 -3.41 10.07 -17.65
CA ARG A 285 -3.00 11.48 -17.51
C ARG A 285 -1.55 11.68 -17.94
N LYS A 286 -0.64 10.79 -17.54
CA LYS A 286 0.78 10.80 -17.94
C LYS A 286 0.92 10.71 -19.47
N ARG A 287 0.18 9.81 -20.12
CA ARG A 287 0.14 9.69 -21.59
C ARG A 287 -0.36 10.99 -22.24
N GLY A 288 -1.46 11.55 -21.75
CA GLY A 288 -2.00 12.82 -22.27
C GLY A 288 -1.04 13.99 -22.14
N ARG A 289 -0.27 14.09 -21.04
CA ARG A 289 0.79 15.09 -20.87
C ARG A 289 1.92 14.91 -21.88
N LYS A 290 2.39 13.66 -22.08
CA LYS A 290 3.43 13.35 -23.07
C LYS A 290 3.01 13.73 -24.49
N GLU A 291 1.79 13.36 -24.88
CA GLU A 291 1.23 13.74 -26.19
C GLU A 291 1.10 15.26 -26.34
N SER A 292 0.70 15.96 -25.28
CA SER A 292 0.61 17.43 -25.28
C SER A 292 1.99 18.10 -25.38
N LYS A 293 3.02 17.54 -24.74
CA LYS A 293 4.40 18.02 -24.84
C LYS A 293 4.98 17.81 -26.25
N ALA A 294 4.79 16.62 -26.82
CA ALA A 294 5.21 16.35 -28.20
C ALA A 294 4.54 17.28 -29.21
N ARG A 295 3.23 17.58 -29.05
CA ARG A 295 2.54 18.56 -29.90
C ARG A 295 3.12 19.97 -29.79
N LYS A 296 3.52 20.39 -28.58
CA LYS A 296 4.18 21.69 -28.38
C LYS A 296 5.57 21.72 -29.00
N GLU A 297 6.34 20.65 -28.90
CA GLU A 297 7.67 20.53 -29.53
C GLU A 297 7.55 20.63 -31.05
N VAL A 298 6.61 19.90 -31.66
CA VAL A 298 6.34 20.00 -33.12
C VAL A 298 5.95 21.42 -33.53
N LEU A 299 5.14 22.12 -32.72
CA LEU A 299 4.76 23.50 -32.99
C LEU A 299 5.98 24.45 -32.92
N VAL A 300 6.86 24.25 -31.93
CA VAL A 300 8.09 25.04 -31.78
C VAL A 300 9.02 24.79 -32.97
N ASP A 301 9.23 23.55 -33.38
CA ASP A 301 10.07 23.21 -34.54
C ASP A 301 9.53 23.81 -35.84
N LEU A 302 8.20 23.80 -36.03
CA LEU A 302 7.57 24.43 -37.18
C LEU A 302 7.82 25.95 -37.20
N CYS A 303 7.64 26.63 -36.06
CA CYS A 303 7.93 28.06 -35.94
C CYS A 303 9.41 28.37 -36.19
N CYS A 304 10.32 27.59 -35.62
CA CYS A 304 11.77 27.74 -35.82
C CYS A 304 12.14 27.58 -37.30
N SER A 305 11.65 26.53 -37.95
CA SER A 305 11.92 26.29 -39.39
C SER A 305 11.36 27.41 -40.29
N ALA A 306 10.17 27.95 -39.96
CA ALA A 306 9.58 29.07 -40.69
C ALA A 306 10.39 30.36 -40.54
N VAL A 307 10.84 30.70 -39.32
CA VAL A 307 11.69 31.87 -39.07
C VAL A 307 13.03 31.73 -39.82
N SER A 308 13.66 30.56 -39.77
CA SER A 308 14.88 30.29 -40.52
C SER A 308 14.67 30.42 -42.04
N ALA A 309 13.56 29.93 -42.59
CA ALA A 309 13.25 30.06 -44.01
C ALA A 309 13.07 31.53 -44.44
N VAL A 310 12.34 32.32 -43.64
CA VAL A 310 12.15 33.76 -43.90
C VAL A 310 13.48 34.51 -43.86
N ALA A 311 14.36 34.20 -42.92
CA ALA A 311 15.69 34.80 -42.84
C ALA A 311 16.54 34.48 -44.08
N VAL A 312 16.53 33.23 -44.55
CA VAL A 312 17.24 32.82 -45.77
C VAL A 312 16.68 33.51 -47.01
N ILE A 313 15.36 33.56 -47.17
CA ILE A 313 14.71 34.24 -48.30
C ILE A 313 15.05 35.74 -48.29
N SER A 314 15.01 36.38 -47.13
CA SER A 314 15.34 37.80 -46.97
C SER A 314 16.80 38.08 -47.33
N PHE A 315 17.72 37.21 -46.92
CA PHE A 315 19.13 37.29 -47.28
C PHE A 315 19.33 37.15 -48.79
N LEU A 316 18.72 36.14 -49.43
CA LEU A 316 18.81 35.93 -50.88
C LEU A 316 18.25 37.14 -51.65
N ALA A 317 17.11 37.68 -51.25
CA ALA A 317 16.53 38.87 -51.86
C ALA A 317 17.47 40.08 -51.75
N ALA A 318 18.11 40.28 -50.59
CA ALA A 318 19.06 41.37 -50.39
C ALA A 318 20.37 41.23 -51.19
N VAL A 319 20.76 40.00 -51.55
CA VAL A 319 21.92 39.75 -52.43
C VAL A 319 21.57 39.94 -53.90
N VAL A 320 20.39 39.47 -54.34
CA VAL A 320 19.96 39.56 -55.76
C VAL A 320 19.53 40.97 -56.16
N LEU A 321 19.01 41.77 -55.22
CA LEU A 321 18.57 43.16 -55.46
C LEU A 321 19.68 44.20 -55.29
N ARG A 322 20.93 43.76 -55.03
CA ARG A 322 22.14 44.59 -55.00
C ARG A 322 22.91 44.45 -56.31
#